data_AF-A0A3M8BNM8-F1
#
_entry.id   AF-A0A3M8BNM8-F1
#
_cell.length_a   1.000
_cell.length_b   1.000
_cell.length_c   1.000
_cell.angle_alpha   90.00
_cell.angle_beta   90.00
_cell.angle_gamma   90.00
#
_symmetry.space_group_name_H-M   'P 1'
#
loop_
_entity.id
_entity.type
_entity.pdbx_description
1 polymer ?
#
loop_
_entity_poly.entity_id
_entity_poly.type
_entity_poly.pdbx_seq_one_letter_code
_entity_poly.pdbx_strand_id
1 'polypeptide(L)'
;MESKRISVSTKRQITIPQRFFEKLGIGNEVECVLRGNELVIRPVGEVEFAEEILSELIRERHLSGEELLQEFKRMKAKVRPAVEKMMEDADLLAQQVGTGDDQMSDIFGED
;
A
#
# COMPACT_ATOMS: atom_id res chain seq x y z
N MET A 1 8.60 19.36 13.95
CA MET A 1 7.95 19.36 12.63
C MET A 1 8.87 20.08 11.66
N GLU A 2 9.32 19.42 10.60
CA GLU A 2 10.12 20.04 9.55
C GLU A 2 9.17 20.36 8.38
N SER A 3 8.98 21.63 8.06
CA SER A 3 8.04 22.07 7.02
C SER A 3 8.76 22.94 6.00
N LYS A 4 8.57 22.66 4.71
CA LYS A 4 9.09 23.49 3.62
C LYS A 4 7.96 23.85 2.68
N ARG A 5 7.78 25.15 2.44
CA ARG A 5 6.85 25.63 1.41
C ARG A 5 7.48 25.39 0.03
N ILE A 6 6.74 24.73 -0.85
CA ILE A 6 7.15 24.43 -2.23
C ILE A 6 6.11 24.97 -3.21
N SER A 7 6.54 25.31 -4.43
CA SER A 7 5.66 25.74 -5.50
C SER A 7 5.05 24.54 -6.21
N VAL A 8 3.79 24.69 -6.62
CA VAL A 8 3.11 23.74 -7.50
C VAL A 8 3.25 24.22 -8.94
N SER A 9 3.69 23.34 -9.85
CA SER A 9 3.79 23.67 -11.28
C SER A 9 2.41 23.80 -11.92
N THR A 10 2.36 24.37 -13.13
CA THR A 10 1.12 24.44 -13.94
C THR A 10 0.53 23.07 -14.27
N LYS A 11 1.38 22.03 -14.30
CA LYS A 11 0.98 20.63 -14.49
C LYS A 11 0.64 19.92 -13.17
N ARG A 12 0.49 20.67 -12.07
CA ARG A 12 0.20 20.13 -10.72
C ARG A 12 1.32 19.22 -10.18
N GLN A 13 2.55 19.42 -10.64
CA GLN A 13 3.71 18.69 -10.14
C GLN A 13 4.35 19.44 -8.97
N ILE A 14 4.83 18.70 -7.98
CA ILE A 14 5.63 19.23 -6.87
C ILE A 14 6.97 18.51 -6.82
N THR A 15 8.02 19.24 -6.48
CA THR A 15 9.35 18.64 -6.28
C THR A 15 9.53 18.35 -4.80
N ILE A 16 9.73 17.08 -4.44
CA ILE A 16 10.01 16.67 -3.08
C ILE A 16 11.43 17.13 -2.71
N PRO A 17 11.62 17.90 -1.63
CA PRO A 17 12.95 18.28 -1.15
C PRO A 17 13.84 17.06 -0.89
N GLN A 18 15.10 17.12 -1.34
CA GLN A 18 16.07 16.02 -1.24
C GLN A 18 16.16 15.41 0.17
N ARG A 19 16.19 16.24 1.22
CA ARG A 19 16.21 15.77 2.61
C ARG A 19 15.02 14.88 2.98
N PHE A 20 13.83 15.18 2.48
CA PHE A 20 12.64 14.37 2.74
C PHE A 20 12.66 13.09 1.94
N PHE A 21 13.12 13.15 0.69
CA PHE A 21 13.29 11.99 -0.18
C PHE A 21 14.23 10.94 0.46
N GLU A 22 15.42 11.37 0.90
CA GLU A 22 16.41 10.50 1.54
C GLU A 22 15.90 9.96 2.89
N LYS A 23 15.33 10.82 3.73
CA LYS A 23 14.88 10.46 5.08
C LYS A 23 13.71 9.47 5.08
N LEU A 24 12.78 9.62 4.12
CA LEU A 24 11.63 8.73 3.97
C LEU A 24 11.95 7.53 3.07
N GLY A 25 13.17 7.43 2.52
CA GLY A 25 13.54 6.34 1.62
C GLY A 25 12.63 6.25 0.40
N ILE A 26 12.18 7.40 -0.12
CA ILE A 26 11.28 7.42 -1.27
C ILE A 26 12.02 6.84 -2.48
N GLY A 27 11.42 5.83 -3.10
CA GLY A 27 11.93 5.22 -4.33
C GLY A 27 11.41 5.94 -5.57
N ASN A 28 11.03 5.16 -6.57
CA ASN A 28 10.48 5.68 -7.82
C ASN A 28 8.96 5.91 -7.77
N GLU A 29 8.27 5.32 -6.78
CA GLU A 29 6.82 5.33 -6.65
C GLU A 29 6.40 5.75 -5.24
N VAL A 30 5.28 6.46 -5.18
CA VAL A 30 4.64 6.90 -3.93
C VAL A 30 3.14 6.73 -4.04
N GLU A 31 2.53 6.35 -2.94
CA GLU A 31 1.09 6.36 -2.75
C GLU A 31 0.70 7.79 -2.34
N CYS A 32 -0.33 8.33 -2.99
CA CYS A 32 -0.83 9.66 -2.72
C CYS A 32 -2.28 9.55 -2.23
N VAL A 33 -2.49 9.78 -0.94
CA VAL A 33 -3.79 9.61 -0.28
C VAL A 33 -4.36 10.97 0.10
N LEU A 34 -5.61 11.23 -0.33
CA LEU A 34 -6.38 12.37 0.13
C LEU A 34 -7.07 12.00 1.45
N ARG A 35 -6.65 12.63 2.55
CA ARG A 35 -7.25 12.42 3.88
C ARG A 35 -7.86 13.73 4.37
N GLY A 36 -9.17 13.87 4.25
CA GLY A 36 -9.87 15.11 4.56
C GLY A 36 -9.38 16.25 3.66
N ASN A 37 -8.67 17.23 4.24
CA ASN A 37 -8.10 18.36 3.49
C ASN A 37 -6.56 18.30 3.38
N GLU A 38 -5.98 17.12 3.60
CA GLU A 38 -4.54 16.89 3.54
C GLU A 38 -4.18 15.89 2.43
N LEU A 39 -3.06 16.15 1.74
CA LEU A 39 -2.45 15.21 0.82
C LEU A 39 -1.31 14.47 1.53
N VAL A 40 -1.50 13.18 1.79
CA VAL A 40 -0.50 12.33 2.44
C VAL A 40 0.25 11.56 1.37
N ILE A 41 1.56 11.74 1.30
CA ILE A 41 2.43 11.02 0.35
C ILE A 41 3.21 9.98 1.15
N ARG A 42 3.05 8.70 0.78
CA ARG A 42 3.76 7.58 1.41
C ARG A 42 4.65 6.90 0.36
N PRO A 43 5.89 6.51 0.69
CA PRO A 43 6.68 5.66 -0.19
C PRO A 43 5.95 4.32 -0.38
N VAL A 44 5.83 3.85 -1.63
CA VAL A 44 5.40 2.47 -1.87
C VAL A 44 6.64 1.60 -1.73
N GLY A 45 6.71 0.86 -0.62
CA GLY A 45 7.80 -0.04 -0.34
C GLY A 45 7.60 -1.41 -1.00
N GLU A 46 8.66 -1.95 -1.61
CA GLU A 46 8.71 -3.32 -2.13
C GLU A 46 8.75 -4.42 -1.04
N VAL A 47 8.73 -4.04 0.25
CA VAL A 47 9.25 -4.87 1.35
C VAL A 47 8.16 -5.63 2.10
N GLU A 48 6.89 -5.25 1.99
CA GLU A 48 5.85 -5.79 2.88
C GLU A 48 5.76 -7.32 2.84
N PHE A 49 6.06 -7.95 1.70
CA PHE A 49 5.95 -9.40 1.53
C PHE A 49 7.27 -10.12 1.29
N ALA A 50 8.40 -9.40 1.32
CA ALA A 50 9.69 -10.00 0.98
C ALA A 50 10.08 -11.14 1.96
N GLU A 51 9.85 -10.94 3.26
CA GLU A 51 10.19 -11.93 4.28
C GLU A 51 9.25 -13.15 4.27
N GLU A 52 7.96 -12.93 4.00
CA GLU A 52 6.97 -14.02 3.92
C GLU A 52 7.20 -14.88 2.68
N ILE A 53 7.42 -14.27 1.52
CA ILE A 53 7.75 -14.99 0.28
C ILE A 53 9.06 -15.78 0.46
N LEU A 54 10.09 -15.19 1.07
CA LEU A 54 11.33 -15.92 1.37
C LEU A 54 11.08 -17.09 2.33
N SER A 55 10.28 -16.87 3.37
CA SER A 55 9.95 -17.91 4.34
C SER A 55 9.19 -19.06 3.70
N GLU A 56 8.22 -18.78 2.84
CA GLU A 56 7.47 -19.78 2.08
C GLU A 56 8.40 -20.58 1.16
N LEU A 57 9.25 -19.90 0.38
CA LEU A 57 10.15 -20.55 -0.57
C LEU A 57 11.21 -21.43 0.11
N ILE A 58 11.69 -21.02 1.29
CA ILE A 58 12.68 -21.79 2.05
C ILE A 58 12.01 -22.93 2.82
N ARG A 59 10.90 -22.67 3.52
CA ARG A 59 10.28 -23.66 4.43
C ARG A 59 9.36 -24.63 3.71
N GLU A 60 8.55 -24.15 2.78
CA GLU A 60 7.57 -25.00 2.09
C GLU A 60 8.20 -25.62 0.85
N ARG A 61 8.88 -24.80 0.04
CA ARG A 61 9.45 -25.24 -1.24
C ARG A 61 10.88 -25.74 -1.14
N HIS A 62 11.52 -25.63 0.03
CA HIS A 62 12.87 -26.13 0.31
C HIS A 62 13.92 -25.67 -0.72
N LEU A 63 13.72 -24.48 -1.31
CA LEU A 63 14.59 -23.93 -2.33
C LEU A 63 15.81 -23.25 -1.70
N SER A 64 16.95 -23.33 -2.38
CA SER A 64 18.17 -22.66 -1.96
C SER A 64 18.99 -22.21 -3.18
N GLY A 65 20.02 -21.37 -2.95
CA GLY A 65 20.92 -20.93 -4.01
C GLY A 65 20.22 -20.11 -5.12
N GLU A 66 20.59 -20.35 -6.37
CA GLU A 66 20.05 -19.60 -7.52
C GLU A 66 18.57 -19.87 -7.77
N GLU A 67 18.08 -21.09 -7.48
CA GLU A 67 16.68 -21.46 -7.68
C GLU A 67 15.75 -20.66 -6.76
N LEU A 68 16.16 -20.47 -5.51
CA LEU A 68 15.46 -19.62 -4.55
C LEU A 68 15.37 -18.17 -5.06
N LEU A 69 16.46 -17.66 -5.63
CA LEU A 69 16.51 -16.28 -6.12
C LEU A 69 15.57 -16.06 -7.31
N GLN A 70 15.50 -17.02 -8.24
CA GLN A 70 14.61 -16.94 -9.40
C GLN A 70 13.14 -17.00 -8.98
N GLU A 71 12.78 -17.94 -8.11
CA GLU A 71 11.41 -18.08 -7.64
C GLU A 71 10.97 -16.92 -6.76
N PHE A 72 11.87 -16.38 -5.93
CA PHE A 72 11.60 -15.18 -5.13
C PHE A 72 11.24 -13.99 -6.00
N LYS A 73 12.02 -13.72 -7.06
CA LYS A 73 11.71 -12.64 -8.02
C LYS A 73 10.37 -12.86 -8.69
N ARG A 74 10.06 -14.11 -9.07
CA ARG A 74 8.81 -14.48 -9.75
C ARG A 74 7.59 -14.29 -8.84
N MET A 75 7.67 -14.73 -7.58
CA MET A 75 6.59 -14.57 -6.61
C MET A 75 6.40 -13.12 -6.20
N LYS A 76 7.49 -12.41 -5.89
CA LYS A 76 7.44 -10.97 -5.55
C LYS A 76 6.74 -10.15 -6.63
N ALA A 77 6.97 -10.45 -7.91
CA ALA A 77 6.31 -9.78 -9.02
C ALA A 77 4.80 -10.04 -9.12
N LYS A 78 4.30 -11.15 -8.57
CA LYS A 78 2.88 -11.54 -8.62
C LYS A 78 2.09 -11.11 -7.39
N VAL A 79 2.74 -11.06 -6.22
CA VAL A 79 2.07 -10.79 -4.94
C VAL A 79 1.54 -9.35 -4.91
N ARG A 80 2.34 -8.36 -5.32
CA ARG A 80 1.93 -6.95 -5.32
C ARG A 80 0.61 -6.66 -6.06
N PRO A 81 0.45 -7.01 -7.36
CA PRO A 81 -0.80 -6.73 -8.08
C PRO A 81 -2.00 -7.52 -7.53
N ALA A 82 -1.78 -8.67 -6.89
CA ALA A 82 -2.86 -9.42 -6.25
C ALA A 82 -3.35 -8.73 -4.97
N VAL A 83 -2.42 -8.21 -4.15
CA VAL A 83 -2.75 -7.49 -2.90
C VAL A 83 -3.43 -6.16 -3.21
N GLU A 84 -2.91 -5.40 -4.17
CA GLU A 84 -3.55 -4.13 -4.61
C GLU A 84 -5.00 -4.38 -5.06
N LYS A 85 -5.24 -5.43 -5.85
CA LYS A 85 -6.58 -5.82 -6.26
C LYS A 85 -7.48 -6.24 -5.08
N MET A 86 -6.94 -6.99 -4.12
CA MET A 86 -7.70 -7.37 -2.92
C MET A 86 -8.07 -6.17 -2.06
N MET A 87 -7.20 -5.17 -1.95
CA MET A 87 -7.48 -3.92 -1.24
C MET A 87 -8.55 -3.12 -1.99
N GLU A 88 -8.47 -3.01 -3.31
CA GLU A 88 -9.50 -2.37 -4.13
C GLU A 88 -10.87 -3.06 -3.95
N ASP A 89 -10.90 -4.40 -4.01
CA ASP A 89 -12.13 -5.18 -3.80
C ASP A 89 -12.70 -4.95 -2.38
N ALA A 90 -11.85 -4.89 -1.36
CA ALA A 90 -12.27 -4.61 0.02
C ALA A 90 -12.81 -3.18 0.19
N ASP A 91 -12.19 -2.19 -0.42
CA ASP A 91 -12.64 -0.80 -0.40
C ASP A 91 -13.97 -0.63 -1.15
N LEU A 92 -14.16 -1.33 -2.27
CA LEU A 92 -15.43 -1.37 -3.00
C LEU A 92 -16.54 -1.99 -2.15
N LEU A 93 -16.27 -3.09 -1.46
CA LEU A 93 -17.22 -3.70 -0.55
C LEU A 93 -17.57 -2.75 0.61
N ALA A 94 -16.58 -2.14 1.25
CA ALA A 94 -16.82 -1.20 2.34
C ALA A 94 -17.67 0.01 1.92
N GLN A 95 -17.47 0.52 0.70
CA GLN A 95 -18.31 1.58 0.12
C GLN A 95 -19.74 1.11 -0.16
N GLN A 96 -19.94 -0.16 -0.53
CA GLN A 96 -21.26 -0.75 -0.76
C GLN A 96 -22.02 -1.04 0.55
N VAL A 97 -21.32 -1.31 1.66
CA VAL A 97 -21.95 -1.47 3.00
C VAL A 97 -22.27 -0.10 3.64
N GLY A 98 -21.82 1.01 3.05
CA GLY A 98 -21.94 2.39 3.57
C GLY A 98 -23.33 3.04 3.58
N THR A 99 -24.42 2.29 3.44
CA THR A 99 -25.80 2.81 3.63
C THR A 99 -26.67 1.83 4.44
N GLY A 100 -26.10 1.27 5.50
CA GLY A 100 -26.74 0.25 6.35
C GLY A 100 -27.28 0.74 7.68
N ASP A 101 -27.52 2.05 7.87
CA ASP A 101 -28.18 2.56 9.09
C ASP A 101 -29.58 1.93 9.28
N ASP A 102 -30.19 1.43 8.20
CA ASP A 102 -31.52 0.80 8.22
C ASP A 102 -31.54 -0.70 8.62
N GLN A 103 -30.39 -1.36 8.84
CA GLN A 103 -30.35 -2.80 9.22
C GLN A 103 -29.73 -3.10 10.60
N MET A 104 -29.34 -2.08 11.37
CA MET A 104 -28.79 -2.29 12.71
C MET A 104 -29.89 -2.36 13.79
N SER A 105 -31.04 -1.71 13.57
CA SER A 105 -32.19 -1.71 14.48
C SER A 105 -32.93 -3.06 14.52
N ASP A 106 -32.86 -3.86 13.46
CA ASP A 106 -33.46 -5.21 13.42
C ASP A 106 -32.62 -6.27 14.16
N ILE A 107 -31.34 -5.99 14.43
CA ILE A 107 -30.41 -6.93 15.08
C ILE A 107 -30.28 -6.65 16.58
N PHE A 108 -30.38 -5.37 16.97
CA PHE A 108 -30.31 -4.94 18.37
C PHE A 108 -31.62 -4.24 18.72
N GLY A 109 -32.67 -5.04 18.94
CA GLY A 109 -33.98 -4.52 19.33
C GLY A 109 -33.88 -3.50 20.47
N GLU A 110 -34.67 -2.43 20.38
CA GLU A 110 -34.79 -1.39 21.39
C GLU A 110 -35.41 -1.97 22.67
N ASP A 111 -34.62 -2.08 23.75
CA ASP A 111 -35.12 -2.17 25.13
C ASP A 111 -35.42 -0.77 25.69
#